data_AF-A0A3D5QBQ5-F1
#
_entry.id   AF-A0A3D5QBQ5-F1
#
_cell.length_a   1.000
_cell.length_b   1.000
_cell.length_c   1.000
_cell.angle_alpha   90.00
_cell.angle_beta   90.00
_cell.angle_gamma   90.00
#
_symmetry.space_group_name_H-M   'P 1'
#
loop_
_entity.id
_entity.type
_entity.pdbx_description
1 polymer ?
#
loop_
_entity_poly.entity_id
_entity_poly.type
_entity_poly.pdbx_seq_one_letter_code
_entity_poly.pdbx_strand_id
1 'polypeptide(L)'
;NEAAIKLARIYGNKKYEGIRYKIITMEDSFHGRSYATLSATGQDKVKDGFRPVADFFKHVPFGDFEAIRTLADNGDVVAVMLEVIQGEGGVKVAGKGFLKQLRDYCDKEDILLIFDEVQTGMGRTGKMFAYEHYNIKPDIMTLAKALANGVPIGATVASEKVSTYFKPGTQ
;
A
#
# COMPACT_ATOMS: atom_id res chain seq x y z
N ASN A 1 -6.00 -4.31 4.51
CA ASN A 1 -4.80 -4.62 3.70
C ASN A 1 -5.00 -5.77 2.74
N GLU A 2 -5.41 -6.98 3.17
CA GLU A 2 -5.70 -8.09 2.24
C GLU A 2 -6.61 -7.70 1.07
N ALA A 3 -7.75 -7.05 1.36
CA ALA A 3 -8.66 -6.58 0.31
C ALA A 3 -8.00 -5.56 -0.65
N ALA A 4 -7.17 -4.65 -0.16
CA ALA A 4 -6.43 -3.70 -1.01
C ALA A 4 -5.41 -4.40 -1.91
N ILE A 5 -4.67 -5.38 -1.36
CA ILE A 5 -3.72 -6.22 -2.10
C ILE A 5 -4.45 -7.00 -3.19
N LYS A 6 -5.56 -7.67 -2.85
CA LYS A 6 -6.39 -8.40 -3.81
C LYS A 6 -6.94 -7.49 -4.91
N LEU A 7 -7.40 -6.28 -4.55
CA LEU A 7 -7.93 -5.31 -5.50
C LEU A 7 -6.87 -4.83 -6.50
N ALA A 8 -5.67 -4.50 -6.02
CA ALA A 8 -4.55 -4.15 -6.88
C ALA A 8 -4.15 -5.32 -7.78
N ARG A 9 -4.09 -6.53 -7.23
CA ARG A 9 -3.75 -7.75 -7.98
C ARG A 9 -4.77 -8.04 -9.09
N ILE A 10 -6.07 -7.98 -8.81
CA ILE A 10 -7.09 -8.24 -9.85
C ILE A 10 -7.09 -7.14 -10.91
N TYR A 11 -6.84 -5.88 -10.53
CA TYR A 11 -6.64 -4.77 -11.48
C TYR A 11 -5.51 -5.09 -12.46
N GLY A 12 -4.32 -5.39 -11.94
CA GLY A 12 -3.14 -5.70 -12.75
C GLY A 12 -3.33 -6.92 -13.64
N ASN A 13 -3.82 -8.03 -13.06
CA ASN A 13 -4.02 -9.27 -13.80
C ASN A 13 -5.07 -9.15 -14.91
N LYS A 14 -6.15 -8.40 -14.69
CA LYS A 14 -7.21 -8.25 -15.70
C LYS A 14 -6.89 -7.19 -16.74
N LYS A 15 -6.29 -6.06 -16.36
CA LYS A 15 -5.98 -4.96 -17.27
C LYS A 15 -4.75 -5.23 -18.14
N TYR A 16 -3.75 -5.91 -17.59
CA TYR A 16 -2.48 -6.16 -18.26
C TYR A 16 -2.19 -7.65 -18.44
N GLU A 17 -3.24 -8.47 -18.59
CA GLU A 17 -3.12 -9.89 -18.99
C GLU A 17 -2.15 -10.72 -18.11
N GLY A 18 -2.12 -10.41 -16.81
CA GLY A 18 -1.24 -11.10 -15.85
C GLY A 18 0.22 -10.62 -15.84
N ILE A 19 0.61 -9.65 -16.68
CA ILE A 19 1.98 -9.13 -16.75
C ILE A 19 2.30 -8.27 -15.52
N ARG A 20 1.37 -7.39 -15.10
CA ARG A 20 1.54 -6.51 -13.95
C ARG A 20 0.89 -7.09 -12.71
N TYR A 21 1.70 -7.47 -11.73
CA TYR A 21 1.22 -8.15 -10.52
C TYR A 21 2.05 -7.91 -9.26
N LYS A 22 3.24 -7.33 -9.38
CA LYS A 22 4.12 -7.04 -8.24
C LYS A 22 3.68 -5.78 -7.50
N ILE A 23 3.84 -5.78 -6.19
CA ILE A 23 3.54 -4.64 -5.33
C ILE A 23 4.84 -4.22 -4.64
N ILE A 24 5.21 -2.96 -4.79
CA ILE A 24 6.34 -2.39 -4.05
C ILE A 24 5.86 -1.96 -2.67
N THR A 25 6.57 -2.38 -1.63
CA THR A 25 6.37 -1.93 -0.25
C THR A 25 7.68 -1.41 0.33
N MET A 26 7.62 -0.84 1.52
CA MET A 26 8.75 -0.14 2.13
C MET A 26 9.43 -1.02 3.18
N GLU A 27 10.76 -0.94 3.29
CA GLU A 27 11.51 -1.46 4.43
C GLU A 27 10.98 -0.84 5.73
N ASP A 28 11.05 -1.59 6.83
CA ASP A 28 10.50 -1.23 8.15
C ASP A 28 8.98 -1.05 8.23
N SER A 29 8.23 -1.19 7.13
CA SER A 29 6.77 -1.04 7.13
C SER A 29 6.06 -2.13 7.94
N PHE A 30 4.82 -1.87 8.35
CA PHE A 30 3.95 -2.87 8.96
C PHE A 30 2.55 -2.85 8.36
N HIS A 31 2.19 -3.93 7.65
CA HIS A 31 0.90 -4.05 6.95
C HIS A 31 0.00 -5.16 7.49
N GLY A 32 0.44 -5.91 8.50
CA GLY A 32 -0.34 -6.95 9.15
C GLY A 32 0.39 -8.29 9.26
N ARG A 33 -0.35 -9.33 9.66
CA ARG A 33 0.20 -10.67 9.95
C ARG A 33 -0.53 -11.83 9.26
N SER A 34 -1.51 -11.56 8.39
CA SER A 34 -2.02 -12.60 7.48
C SER A 34 -0.97 -12.88 6.40
N TYR A 35 -0.98 -14.05 5.76
CA TYR A 35 0.10 -14.45 4.85
C TYR A 35 0.51 -13.38 3.81
N ALA A 36 -0.42 -12.73 3.11
CA ALA A 36 -0.04 -11.70 2.13
C ALA A 36 0.42 -10.41 2.82
N THR A 37 -0.23 -9.99 3.91
CA THR A 37 0.16 -8.77 4.64
C THR A 37 1.46 -8.91 5.42
N LEU A 38 1.76 -10.11 5.91
CA LEU A 38 3.03 -10.53 6.48
C LEU A 38 4.14 -10.45 5.43
N SER A 39 3.84 -10.87 4.20
CA SER A 39 4.76 -10.77 3.06
C SER A 39 5.00 -9.31 2.65
N ALA A 40 3.94 -8.49 2.68
CA ALA A 40 4.00 -7.06 2.39
C ALA A 40 4.85 -6.28 3.43
N THR A 41 4.77 -6.67 4.70
CA THR A 41 5.49 -6.05 5.83
C THR A 41 7.01 -6.08 5.62
N GLY A 42 7.66 -4.93 5.72
CA GLY A 42 9.09 -4.73 5.48
C GLY A 42 10.01 -5.11 6.64
N GLN A 43 9.59 -6.01 7.52
CA GLN A 43 10.34 -6.40 8.72
C GLN A 43 10.60 -7.91 8.73
N ASP A 44 11.87 -8.32 8.58
CA ASP A 44 12.22 -9.75 8.47
C ASP A 44 11.88 -10.57 9.71
N LYS A 45 11.97 -9.96 10.90
CA LYS A 45 11.57 -10.59 12.17
C LYS A 45 10.11 -11.08 12.17
N VAL A 46 9.22 -10.41 11.42
CA VAL A 46 7.80 -10.76 11.36
C VAL A 46 7.58 -11.99 10.47
N LYS A 47 8.50 -12.26 9.53
CA LYS A 47 8.43 -13.37 8.58
C LYS A 47 9.11 -14.65 9.08
N ASP A 48 9.78 -14.59 10.23
CA ASP A 48 10.47 -15.74 10.80
C ASP A 48 9.48 -16.86 11.17
N GLY A 49 9.82 -18.10 10.81
CA GLY A 49 8.94 -19.26 10.96
C GLY A 49 7.79 -19.41 9.94
N PHE A 50 7.59 -18.46 9.02
CA PHE A 50 6.46 -18.47 8.06
C PHE A 50 6.87 -18.60 6.58
N ARG A 51 8.14 -18.90 6.29
CA ARG A 51 8.66 -19.03 4.93
C ARG A 51 8.19 -20.36 4.28
N PRO A 52 7.93 -20.40 2.96
CA PRO A 52 8.03 -19.29 2.00
C PRO A 52 6.89 -18.28 2.14
N VAL A 53 7.22 -17.00 1.96
CA VAL A 53 6.27 -15.88 1.90
C VAL A 53 5.94 -15.54 0.44
N ALA A 54 4.90 -14.74 0.20
CA ALA A 54 4.56 -14.31 -1.15
C ALA A 54 5.71 -13.53 -1.81
N ASP A 55 6.06 -13.91 -3.03
CA ASP A 55 7.22 -13.43 -3.79
C ASP A 55 6.93 -12.20 -4.68
N PHE A 56 5.66 -11.82 -4.77
CA PHE A 56 5.20 -10.68 -5.55
C PHE A 56 5.30 -9.33 -4.81
N PHE A 57 5.86 -9.31 -3.60
CA PHE A 57 6.24 -8.06 -2.92
C PHE A 57 7.72 -7.75 -3.16
N LYS A 58 8.02 -6.47 -3.42
CA LYS A 58 9.39 -5.96 -3.48
C LYS A 58 9.56 -4.85 -2.46
N HIS A 59 10.54 -4.99 -1.57
CA HIS A 59 10.83 -4.03 -0.52
C HIS A 59 11.89 -3.05 -0.99
N VAL A 60 11.69 -1.76 -0.74
CA VAL A 60 12.67 -0.68 -0.99
C VAL A 60 12.79 0.22 0.24
N PRO A 61 13.91 0.95 0.41
CA PRO A 61 14.03 1.91 1.50
C PRO A 61 12.89 2.95 1.50
N PHE A 62 12.35 3.25 2.68
CA PHE A 62 11.27 4.23 2.81
C PHE A 62 11.71 5.61 2.32
N GLY A 63 10.96 6.20 1.38
CA GLY A 63 11.26 7.51 0.82
C GLY A 63 12.24 7.50 -0.35
N ASP A 64 12.73 6.34 -0.79
CA ASP A 64 13.62 6.22 -1.95
C ASP A 64 12.82 6.09 -3.26
N PHE A 65 12.57 7.22 -3.90
CA PHE A 65 11.84 7.25 -5.17
C PHE A 65 12.59 6.56 -6.32
N GLU A 66 13.93 6.66 -6.36
CA GLU A 66 14.71 6.08 -7.44
C GLU A 66 14.72 4.55 -7.37
N ALA A 67 14.73 3.98 -6.16
CA ALA A 67 14.54 2.54 -5.97
C ALA A 67 13.16 2.07 -6.47
N ILE A 68 12.09 2.83 -6.17
CA ILE A 68 10.74 2.55 -6.66
C ILE A 68 10.70 2.58 -8.20
N ARG A 69 11.24 3.65 -8.80
CA ARG A 69 11.27 3.83 -10.26
C ARG A 69 12.03 2.70 -10.94
N THR A 70 13.21 2.37 -10.44
CA THR A 70 14.06 1.30 -10.99
C THR A 70 13.34 -0.06 -11.00
N LEU A 71 12.60 -0.38 -9.94
CA LEU A 71 11.82 -1.62 -9.90
C LEU A 71 10.61 -1.57 -10.82
N ALA A 72 9.92 -0.44 -10.90
CA ALA A 72 8.74 -0.25 -11.72
C ALA A 72 9.05 -0.26 -13.23
N ASP A 73 10.22 0.21 -13.64
CA ASP A 73 10.67 0.23 -15.03
C ASP A 73 10.79 -1.19 -15.65
N ASN A 74 10.79 -2.25 -14.83
CA ASN A 74 10.67 -3.64 -15.31
C ASN A 74 9.32 -3.98 -15.94
N GLY A 75 8.30 -3.13 -15.74
CA GLY A 75 6.99 -3.25 -16.39
C GLY A 75 6.03 -4.27 -15.78
N ASP A 76 6.37 -4.87 -14.64
CA ASP A 76 5.58 -5.92 -13.95
C ASP A 76 4.96 -5.46 -12.61
N VAL A 77 5.14 -4.18 -12.25
CA VAL A 77 4.60 -3.57 -11.03
C VAL A 77 3.17 -3.06 -11.28
N VAL A 78 2.27 -3.41 -10.37
CA VAL A 78 0.87 -2.95 -10.40
C VAL A 78 0.58 -1.87 -9.34
N ALA A 79 1.30 -1.88 -8.22
CA ALA A 79 1.03 -0.94 -7.15
C ALA A 79 2.27 -0.62 -6.30
N VAL A 80 2.24 0.56 -5.67
CA VAL A 80 3.09 0.92 -4.54
C VAL A 80 2.21 1.06 -3.31
N MET A 81 2.54 0.32 -2.25
CA MET A 81 1.81 0.33 -0.98
C MET A 81 2.72 0.83 0.14
N LEU A 82 2.26 1.84 0.88
CA LEU A 82 3.02 2.44 1.97
C LEU A 82 2.13 3.07 3.04
N GLU A 83 2.69 3.22 4.23
CA GLU A 83 2.17 4.10 5.27
C GLU A 83 2.64 5.55 4.97
N VAL A 84 1.76 6.54 5.09
CA VAL A 84 2.14 7.97 4.92
C VAL A 84 3.17 8.39 5.99
N ILE A 85 3.04 7.82 7.19
CA ILE A 85 4.01 7.87 8.28
C ILE A 85 4.16 6.43 8.77
N GLN A 86 5.35 5.86 8.71
CA GLN A 86 5.58 4.51 9.22
C GLN A 86 5.54 4.52 10.75
N GLY A 87 4.55 3.84 11.30
CA GLY A 87 4.32 3.78 12.74
C GLY A 87 5.33 2.90 13.46
N GLU A 88 5.17 1.60 13.24
CA GLU A 88 5.99 0.55 13.85
C GLU A 88 7.45 0.59 13.38
N GLY A 89 7.72 1.23 12.24
CA GLY A 89 9.05 1.47 11.70
C GLY A 89 9.85 2.58 12.39
N GLY A 90 9.34 3.11 13.52
CA GLY A 90 10.03 4.15 14.31
C GLY A 90 9.54 5.57 14.07
N VAL A 91 8.25 5.75 13.75
CA VAL A 91 7.63 7.07 13.52
C VAL A 91 8.36 7.87 12.43
N LYS A 92 8.54 7.24 11.26
CA LYS A 92 9.22 7.84 10.11
C LYS A 92 8.22 8.57 9.22
N VAL A 93 8.43 9.88 9.02
CA VAL A 93 7.61 10.72 8.14
C VAL A 93 8.20 10.73 6.74
N ALA A 94 7.35 10.59 5.72
CA ALA A 94 7.79 10.71 4.33
C ALA A 94 8.53 12.03 4.08
N GLY A 95 9.63 11.97 3.33
CA GLY A 95 10.42 13.17 2.98
C GLY A 95 9.58 14.20 2.22
N LYS A 96 9.96 15.49 2.33
CA LYS A 96 9.30 16.57 1.59
C LYS A 96 9.36 16.28 0.09
N GLY A 97 8.20 16.35 -0.59
CA GLY A 97 8.09 16.14 -2.04
C GLY A 97 8.05 14.68 -2.50
N PHE A 98 8.51 13.71 -1.69
CA PHE A 98 8.53 12.29 -2.05
C PHE A 98 7.16 11.78 -2.49
N LEU A 99 6.13 12.00 -1.67
CA LEU A 99 4.78 11.52 -1.98
C LEU A 99 4.22 12.15 -3.26
N LYS A 100 4.53 13.43 -3.51
CA LYS A 100 4.07 14.13 -4.71
C LYS A 100 4.71 13.55 -5.96
N GLN A 101 6.02 13.35 -5.92
CA GLN A 101 6.78 12.71 -6.98
C GLN A 101 6.28 11.28 -7.24
N LEU A 102 6.04 10.51 -6.18
CA LEU A 102 5.48 9.16 -6.27
C LEU A 102 4.08 9.17 -6.91
N ARG A 103 3.19 10.07 -6.50
CA ARG A 103 1.85 10.19 -7.08
C ARG A 103 1.90 10.50 -8.58
N ASP A 104 2.70 11.48 -8.97
CA ASP A 104 2.84 11.88 -10.38
C ASP A 104 3.36 10.72 -11.24
N TYR A 105 4.33 9.98 -10.72
CA TYR A 105 4.86 8.80 -11.39
C TYR A 105 3.83 7.67 -11.48
N CYS A 106 3.12 7.38 -10.39
CA CYS A 106 2.05 6.39 -10.37
C CYS A 106 0.92 6.72 -11.37
N ASP A 107 0.57 8.00 -11.51
CA ASP A 107 -0.42 8.44 -12.50
C ASP A 107 0.08 8.25 -13.93
N LYS A 108 1.33 8.62 -14.21
CA LYS A 108 1.95 8.52 -15.53
C LYS A 108 2.10 7.06 -15.99
N GLU A 109 2.57 6.18 -15.10
CA GLU A 109 2.88 4.78 -15.44
C GLU A 109 1.71 3.82 -15.22
N ASP A 110 0.57 4.35 -14.75
CA ASP A 110 -0.62 3.62 -14.37
C ASP A 110 -0.34 2.51 -13.33
N ILE A 111 0.38 2.92 -12.29
CA ILE A 111 0.68 2.12 -11.09
C ILE A 111 -0.23 2.63 -9.97
N LEU A 112 -0.91 1.73 -9.28
CA LEU A 112 -1.82 2.11 -8.20
C LEU A 112 -1.05 2.56 -6.96
N LEU A 113 -1.51 3.65 -6.34
CA LEU A 113 -1.00 4.08 -5.04
C LEU A 113 -1.94 3.59 -3.92
N ILE A 114 -1.38 2.83 -2.98
CA ILE A 114 -2.12 2.31 -1.83
C ILE A 114 -1.57 2.95 -0.56
N PHE A 115 -2.42 3.69 0.15
CA PHE A 115 -2.07 4.20 1.47
C PHE A 115 -2.63 3.29 2.57
N ASP A 116 -1.71 2.76 3.38
CA ASP A 116 -2.03 2.13 4.65
C ASP A 116 -2.20 3.21 5.72
N GLU A 117 -3.46 3.61 5.96
CA GLU A 117 -3.85 4.62 6.93
C GLU A 117 -4.43 3.97 8.19
N VAL A 118 -4.15 2.68 8.42
CA VAL A 118 -4.66 1.95 9.59
C VAL A 118 -4.24 2.62 10.90
N GLN A 119 -3.00 3.14 10.99
CA GLN A 119 -2.53 3.84 12.19
C GLN A 119 -2.64 5.36 12.10
N THR A 120 -2.44 5.94 10.90
CA THR A 120 -2.33 7.38 10.70
C THR A 120 -3.65 8.08 10.34
N GLY A 121 -4.66 7.32 9.93
CA GLY A 121 -5.97 7.83 9.57
C GLY A 121 -6.84 8.17 10.79
N MET A 122 -8.08 8.55 10.51
CA MET A 122 -9.12 8.85 11.51
C MET A 122 -8.68 9.87 12.56
N GLY A 123 -8.11 11.00 12.12
CA GLY A 123 -7.78 12.12 13.00
C GLY A 123 -6.41 12.05 13.69
N ARG A 124 -5.67 10.93 13.61
CA ARG A 124 -4.42 10.72 14.36
C ARG A 124 -3.39 11.83 14.13
N THR A 125 -3.32 12.38 12.93
CA THR A 125 -2.34 13.40 12.52
C THR A 125 -2.90 14.83 12.56
N GLY A 126 -4.10 15.05 13.11
CA GLY A 126 -4.78 16.35 13.10
C GLY A 126 -5.59 16.67 11.83
N LYS A 127 -5.59 15.76 10.85
CA LYS A 127 -6.47 15.74 9.67
C LYS A 127 -7.26 14.43 9.65
N MET A 128 -8.33 14.35 8.87
CA MET A 128 -9.14 13.13 8.83
C MET A 128 -8.29 11.94 8.37
N PHE A 129 -7.48 12.15 7.33
CA PHE A 129 -6.50 11.19 6.83
C PHE A 129 -5.13 11.85 6.68
N ALA A 130 -4.04 11.12 6.89
CA ALA A 130 -2.70 11.69 6.83
C ALA A 130 -2.33 12.19 5.44
N TYR A 131 -2.85 11.56 4.38
CA TYR A 131 -2.61 12.00 3.01
C TYR A 131 -3.09 13.43 2.72
N GLU A 132 -4.05 13.95 3.50
CA GLU A 132 -4.59 15.31 3.35
C GLU A 132 -3.54 16.38 3.64
N HIS A 133 -2.53 16.09 4.48
CA HIS A 133 -1.40 16.99 4.71
C HIS A 133 -0.56 17.22 3.45
N TYR A 134 -0.64 16.31 2.48
CA TYR A 134 0.12 16.34 1.25
C TYR A 134 -0.73 16.64 0.01
N ASN A 135 -2.07 16.74 0.16
CA ASN A 135 -3.02 16.89 -0.93
C ASN A 135 -2.88 15.82 -2.03
N ILE A 136 -2.59 14.58 -1.64
CA ILE A 136 -2.37 13.45 -2.56
C ILE A 136 -3.40 12.38 -2.28
N LYS A 137 -4.24 12.07 -3.27
CA LYS A 137 -5.22 10.99 -3.13
C LYS A 137 -4.62 9.65 -3.55
N PRO A 138 -4.76 8.59 -2.74
CA PRO A 138 -4.42 7.24 -3.16
C PRO A 138 -5.52 6.67 -4.08
N ASP A 139 -5.17 5.62 -4.84
CA ASP A 139 -6.16 4.82 -5.58
C ASP A 139 -6.94 3.90 -4.62
N ILE A 140 -6.27 3.41 -3.57
CA ILE A 140 -6.82 2.56 -2.52
C ILE A 140 -6.29 3.02 -1.15
N MET A 141 -7.15 3.08 -0.14
CA MET A 141 -6.77 3.37 1.24
C MET A 141 -7.31 2.28 2.18
N THR A 142 -6.58 1.96 3.23
CA THR A 142 -7.05 1.03 4.26
C THR A 142 -7.15 1.72 5.62
N LEU A 143 -8.21 1.40 6.36
CA LEU A 143 -8.53 1.99 7.66
C LEU A 143 -8.88 0.88 8.66
N ALA A 144 -8.51 1.06 9.91
CA ALA A 144 -8.97 0.25 11.05
C ALA A 144 -8.68 1.05 12.34
N LYS A 145 -8.33 0.39 13.45
CA LYS A 145 -7.92 1.00 14.72
C LYS A 145 -8.87 2.13 15.17
N ALA A 146 -8.47 3.38 14.99
CA ALA A 146 -9.24 4.57 15.37
C ALA A 146 -10.60 4.67 14.66
N LEU A 147 -10.81 3.93 13.57
CA LEU A 147 -12.09 3.84 12.85
C LEU A 147 -13.29 3.51 13.75
N ALA A 148 -13.12 2.60 14.73
CA ALA A 148 -14.16 2.36 15.74
C ALA A 148 -13.62 2.31 17.19
N ASN A 149 -12.42 2.87 17.40
CA ASN A 149 -11.85 3.16 18.70
C ASN A 149 -12.04 2.04 19.76
N GLY A 150 -11.82 0.78 19.39
CA GLY A 150 -11.92 -0.38 20.27
C GLY A 150 -12.78 -1.53 19.73
N VAL A 151 -13.75 -1.25 18.86
CA VAL A 151 -14.55 -2.31 18.20
C VAL A 151 -13.78 -2.84 16.98
N PRO A 152 -13.71 -4.18 16.76
CA PRO A 152 -13.06 -4.74 15.58
C PRO A 152 -13.78 -4.35 14.29
N ILE A 153 -13.14 -3.47 13.52
CA ILE A 153 -13.57 -3.08 12.18
C ILE A 153 -12.36 -2.73 11.33
N GLY A 154 -12.47 -3.01 10.03
CA GLY A 154 -11.57 -2.49 9.02
C GLY A 154 -12.34 -2.09 7.78
N ALA A 155 -11.84 -1.09 7.06
CA ALA A 155 -12.38 -0.66 5.79
C ALA A 155 -11.28 -0.61 4.73
N THR A 156 -11.65 -0.92 3.49
CA THR A 156 -10.85 -0.63 2.30
C THR A 156 -11.65 0.32 1.45
N VAL A 157 -11.12 1.52 1.25
CA VAL A 157 -11.71 2.58 0.44
C VAL A 157 -11.00 2.56 -0.90
N ALA A 158 -11.76 2.56 -1.99
CA ALA A 158 -11.23 2.41 -3.34
C ALA A 158 -11.83 3.47 -4.26
N SER A 159 -11.02 4.03 -5.15
CA SER A 159 -11.49 4.92 -6.20
C SER A 159 -12.32 4.17 -7.25
N GLU A 160 -13.13 4.90 -8.01
CA GLU A 160 -13.94 4.34 -9.11
C GLU A 160 -13.09 3.59 -10.15
N LYS A 161 -11.86 4.06 -10.38
CA LYS A 161 -10.88 3.45 -11.30
C LYS A 161 -10.68 1.96 -11.01
N VAL A 162 -10.67 1.57 -9.74
CA VAL A 162 -10.32 0.20 -9.32
C VAL A 162 -11.48 -0.54 -8.68
N SER A 163 -12.46 0.14 -8.09
CA SER A 163 -13.57 -0.49 -7.35
C SER A 163 -14.39 -1.47 -8.20
N THR A 164 -14.56 -1.18 -9.49
CA THR A 164 -15.32 -2.02 -10.44
C THR A 164 -14.71 -3.39 -10.72
N TYR A 165 -13.44 -3.60 -10.35
CA TYR A 165 -12.78 -4.90 -10.49
C TYR A 165 -13.18 -5.90 -9.40
N PHE A 166 -13.69 -5.43 -8.25
CA PHE A 166 -14.33 -6.30 -7.27
C PHE A 166 -15.78 -6.58 -7.66
N LYS A 167 -15.98 -7.78 -8.22
CA LYS A 167 -17.29 -8.34 -8.53
C LYS A 167 -17.77 -9.23 -7.39
N PRO A 168 -19.07 -9.56 -7.31
CA PRO A 168 -19.56 -10.54 -6.34
C PRO A 168 -18.72 -11.81 -6.33
N GLY A 169 -18.26 -12.23 -5.15
CA GLY A 169 -17.41 -13.42 -4.96
C GLY A 169 -15.89 -13.23 -5.16
N THR A 170 -15.39 -11.99 -5.34
CA THR A 170 -13.95 -11.74 -5.57
C THR A 170 -13.16 -11.25 -4.35
N GLN A 171 -13.85 -10.81 -3.28
CA GLN A 171 -13.24 -10.34 -2.03
C GLN A 171 -12.72 -11.46 -1.14
#